data_AF-A0A0H3FP26-F1
#
_entry.id   AF-A0A0H3FP26-F1
#
_cell.length_a   1.000
_cell.length_b   1.000
_cell.length_c   1.000
_cell.angle_alpha   90.00
_cell.angle_beta   90.00
_cell.angle_gamma   90.00
#
_symmetry.space_group_name_H-M   'P 1'
#
loop_
_entity.id
_entity.type
_entity.pdbx_description
1 polymer ?
#
loop_
_entity_poly.entity_id
_entity_poly.type
_entity_poly.pdbx_seq_one_letter_code
_entity_poly.pdbx_strand_id
1 'polypeptide(L)'
;MPKVTQVQNAVIDIMDFIHFKNVYTSLFLSNEQTKACLVIFSLVEEVTNRICSSLIERDILNHYLLCGIEVALSNDEIDTFKVFGNVDNMSYEELEKLINKRTEISISTLSNLAEKNGVNKAVFLNSLEYLLAKEEIANTSPAIRFRLASKTVSIIHPLDSILFFNYLNDLGILYAAKYNAKTSREESKCAFIRVGLLMEFEILRSNVKYIAGPGGSDELIIKAPPKGTSSIVCRDMADNYKYLIDVLFSNTTDLFWFQALHMDHRKSANYLLINVNRLFRHKRLFKGTFARWPGTLGIFLMSLIKKENVNQPIYCESDNKGSVSEKACRELERLDITLSERTLYLRYRKILKNEYLKVRFYCEQCAKLNYYLSWDYEDLYYNDAVLLDI
;
A
#
# COMPACT_ATOMS: atom_id res chain seq x y z
N MET A 1 22.73 -19.91 -1.16
CA MET A 1 22.43 -18.50 -0.81
C MET A 1 22.03 -18.45 0.66
N PRO A 2 22.48 -17.45 1.44
CA PRO A 2 22.03 -17.29 2.83
C PRO A 2 20.51 -17.16 2.90
N LYS A 3 19.89 -17.73 3.93
CA LYS A 3 18.45 -17.63 4.16
C LYS A 3 18.11 -16.16 4.46
N VAL A 4 17.15 -15.60 3.73
CA VAL A 4 16.66 -14.22 3.94
C VAL A 4 16.12 -14.11 5.36
N THR A 5 16.54 -13.09 6.12
CA THR A 5 16.05 -12.89 7.50
C THR A 5 14.58 -12.45 7.49
N GLN A 6 13.89 -12.57 8.62
CA GLN A 6 12.50 -12.11 8.76
C GLN A 6 12.37 -10.61 8.45
N VAL A 7 13.27 -9.80 9.01
CA VAL A 7 13.36 -8.35 8.75
C VAL A 7 13.53 -8.09 7.25
N GLN A 8 14.40 -8.86 6.60
CA GLN A 8 14.62 -8.73 5.18
C GLN A 8 13.39 -9.12 4.34
N ASN A 9 12.66 -10.17 4.72
CA ASN A 9 11.42 -10.52 4.03
C ASN A 9 10.40 -9.39 4.14
N ALA A 10 10.18 -8.84 5.35
CA ALA A 10 9.29 -7.69 5.53
C ALA A 10 9.67 -6.50 4.65
N VAL A 11 10.97 -6.18 4.51
CA VAL A 11 11.37 -5.10 3.61
C VAL A 11 10.94 -5.38 2.17
N ILE A 12 11.13 -6.60 1.68
CA ILE A 12 10.73 -6.95 0.31
C ILE A 12 9.21 -6.89 0.16
N ASP A 13 8.44 -7.29 1.17
CA ASP A 13 6.97 -7.20 1.17
C ASP A 13 6.50 -5.74 1.09
N ILE A 14 7.07 -4.86 1.90
CA ILE A 14 6.76 -3.41 1.89
C ILE A 14 7.16 -2.79 0.55
N MET A 15 8.37 -3.09 0.08
CA MET A 15 8.87 -2.58 -1.20
C MET A 15 7.97 -3.00 -2.36
N ASP A 16 7.53 -4.25 -2.39
CA ASP A 16 6.58 -4.74 -3.39
C ASP A 16 5.25 -4.00 -3.32
N PHE A 17 4.67 -3.89 -2.13
CA PHE A 17 3.40 -3.21 -1.92
C PHE A 17 3.43 -1.74 -2.39
N ILE A 18 4.40 -0.95 -1.94
CA ILE A 18 4.47 0.48 -2.31
C ILE A 18 4.83 0.63 -3.78
N HIS A 19 5.82 -0.13 -4.27
CA HIS A 19 6.22 -0.03 -5.68
C HIS A 19 5.06 -0.40 -6.60
N PHE A 20 4.30 -1.44 -6.27
CA PHE A 20 3.07 -1.77 -6.97
C PHE A 20 2.09 -0.60 -7.00
N LYS A 21 1.80 0.02 -5.85
CA LYS A 21 0.87 1.16 -5.79
C LYS A 21 1.38 2.36 -6.59
N ASN A 22 2.67 2.69 -6.52
CA ASN A 22 3.28 3.78 -7.29
C ASN A 22 3.21 3.52 -8.81
N VAL A 23 3.48 2.29 -9.25
CA VAL A 23 3.37 1.88 -10.67
C VAL A 23 1.91 1.97 -11.12
N TYR A 24 0.99 1.41 -10.34
CA TYR A 24 -0.45 1.44 -10.60
C TYR A 24 -0.96 2.87 -10.77
N THR A 25 -0.71 3.75 -9.79
CA THR A 25 -1.23 5.12 -9.81
C THR A 25 -0.56 5.98 -10.88
N SER A 26 0.76 5.87 -11.03
CA SER A 26 1.49 6.79 -11.91
C SER A 26 1.40 6.41 -13.38
N LEU A 27 1.21 5.13 -13.71
CA LEU A 27 1.25 4.68 -15.12
C LEU A 27 -0.11 4.27 -15.67
N PHE A 28 -1.01 3.73 -14.85
CA PHE A 28 -2.23 3.06 -15.34
C PHE A 28 -3.52 3.72 -14.93
N LEU A 29 -3.54 4.42 -13.80
CA LEU A 29 -4.73 5.14 -13.34
C LEU A 29 -5.16 6.20 -14.36
N SER A 30 -6.47 6.33 -14.60
CA SER A 30 -6.98 7.29 -15.56
C SER A 30 -6.79 8.73 -15.07
N ASN A 31 -6.79 9.70 -15.99
CA ASN A 31 -6.70 11.12 -15.63
C ASN A 31 -7.89 11.55 -14.75
N GLU A 32 -9.09 11.04 -15.03
CA GLU A 32 -10.30 11.32 -14.23
C GLU A 32 -10.16 10.78 -12.81
N GLN A 33 -9.70 9.54 -12.67
CA GLN A 33 -9.50 8.92 -11.36
C GLN A 33 -8.39 9.63 -10.56
N THR A 34 -7.31 10.02 -11.24
CA THR A 34 -6.23 10.81 -10.63
C THR A 34 -6.77 12.15 -10.15
N LYS A 35 -7.53 12.86 -10.98
CA LYS A 35 -8.13 14.15 -10.63
C LYS A 35 -9.08 14.03 -9.43
N ALA A 36 -9.90 12.98 -9.38
CA ALA A 36 -10.79 12.75 -8.24
C ALA A 36 -10.00 12.56 -6.93
N CYS A 37 -8.93 11.77 -6.94
CA CYS A 37 -8.07 11.60 -5.75
C CYS A 37 -7.40 12.92 -5.34
N LEU A 38 -6.94 13.73 -6.31
CA LEU A 38 -6.33 15.03 -6.03
C LEU A 38 -7.32 16.03 -5.42
N VAL A 39 -8.59 16.00 -5.83
CA VAL A 39 -9.64 16.84 -5.22
C VAL A 39 -9.86 16.43 -3.76
N ILE A 40 -9.99 15.14 -3.48
CA ILE A 40 -10.12 14.63 -2.10
C ILE A 40 -8.91 15.05 -1.27
N PHE A 41 -7.70 14.86 -1.79
CA PHE A 41 -6.48 15.25 -1.09
C PHE A 41 -6.42 16.76 -0.82
N SER A 42 -6.84 17.60 -1.78
CA SER A 42 -6.84 19.06 -1.60
C SER A 42 -7.75 19.49 -0.44
N LEU A 43 -8.90 18.83 -0.26
CA LEU A 43 -9.80 19.08 0.87
C LEU A 43 -9.18 18.64 2.20
N VAL A 44 -8.52 17.48 2.21
CA VAL A 44 -7.78 16.99 3.39
C VAL A 44 -6.64 17.95 3.74
N GLU A 45 -5.87 18.39 2.74
CA GLU A 45 -4.75 19.31 2.89
C GLU A 45 -5.20 20.70 3.38
N GLU A 46 -6.35 21.21 2.94
CA GLU A 46 -6.96 22.44 3.47
C GLU A 46 -7.18 22.35 4.98
N VAL A 47 -7.68 21.21 5.46
CA VAL A 47 -7.91 20.95 6.88
C VAL A 47 -6.59 20.86 7.63
N THR A 48 -5.64 20.06 7.13
CA THR A 48 -4.39 19.80 7.87
C THR A 48 -3.46 21.01 7.87
N ASN A 49 -3.45 21.84 6.83
CA ASN A 49 -2.67 23.09 6.80
C ASN A 49 -3.11 24.10 7.86
N ARG A 50 -4.38 24.06 8.32
CA ARG A 50 -4.89 24.94 9.39
C ARG A 50 -4.51 24.45 10.79
N ILE A 51 -4.28 23.15 10.94
CA ILE A 51 -4.10 22.48 12.24
C ILE A 51 -2.62 22.23 12.53
N CYS A 52 -1.87 21.80 11.52
CA CYS A 52 -0.53 21.25 11.69
C CYS A 52 0.56 22.28 11.41
N SER A 53 1.54 22.33 12.30
CA SER A 53 2.66 23.28 12.25
C SER A 53 3.85 22.74 11.44
N SER A 54 4.02 21.41 11.39
CA SER A 54 5.12 20.76 10.69
C SER A 54 4.64 19.86 9.55
N LEU A 55 5.56 19.54 8.62
CA LEU A 55 5.29 18.61 7.51
C LEU A 55 4.94 17.20 8.01
N ILE A 56 5.60 16.73 9.08
CA ILE A 56 5.37 15.38 9.62
C ILE A 56 3.99 15.29 10.28
N GLU A 57 3.57 16.31 11.03
CA GLU A 57 2.21 16.37 11.58
C GLU A 57 1.16 16.34 10.46
N ARG A 58 1.41 17.05 9.36
CA ARG A 58 0.53 17.02 8.18
C ARG A 58 0.48 15.64 7.54
N ASP A 59 1.62 14.98 7.32
CA ASP A 59 1.66 13.63 6.75
C ASP A 59 0.87 12.63 7.62
N ILE A 60 1.01 12.72 8.95
CA ILE A 60 0.29 11.88 9.91
C ILE A 60 -1.22 12.15 9.84
N LEU A 61 -1.64 13.41 9.94
CA LEU A 61 -3.06 13.74 9.95
C LEU A 61 -3.72 13.48 8.58
N ASN A 62 -3.04 13.81 7.47
CA ASN A 62 -3.48 13.49 6.12
C ASN A 62 -3.75 11.99 5.98
N HIS A 63 -2.81 11.16 6.44
CA HIS A 63 -2.96 9.71 6.41
C HIS A 63 -4.20 9.25 7.18
N TYR A 64 -4.34 9.63 8.44
CA TYR A 64 -5.47 9.18 9.25
C TYR A 64 -6.81 9.66 8.71
N LEU A 65 -6.89 10.89 8.20
CA LEU A 65 -8.11 11.41 7.57
C LEU A 65 -8.46 10.64 6.29
N LEU A 66 -7.49 10.36 5.43
CA LEU A 66 -7.72 9.53 4.23
C LEU A 66 -8.18 8.12 4.58
N CYS A 67 -7.59 7.51 5.61
CA CYS A 67 -8.02 6.21 6.14
C CYS A 67 -9.45 6.28 6.70
N GLY A 68 -9.76 7.33 7.48
CA GLY A 68 -11.10 7.55 8.03
C GLY A 68 -12.16 7.74 6.94
N ILE A 69 -11.83 8.49 5.88
CA ILE A 69 -12.69 8.64 4.70
C ILE A 69 -12.90 7.28 4.02
N GLU A 70 -11.82 6.51 3.80
CA GLU A 70 -11.93 5.18 3.18
C GLU A 70 -12.84 4.25 3.99
N VAL A 71 -12.68 4.22 5.32
CA VAL A 71 -13.51 3.42 6.22
C VAL A 71 -14.97 3.87 6.18
N ALA A 72 -15.24 5.16 6.34
CA ALA A 72 -16.60 5.69 6.40
C ALA A 72 -17.37 5.57 5.08
N LEU A 73 -16.69 5.73 3.94
CA LEU A 73 -17.31 5.62 2.62
C LEU A 73 -17.51 4.18 2.14
N SER A 74 -16.97 3.19 2.85
CA SER A 74 -17.06 1.78 2.46
C SER A 74 -18.29 1.06 3.04
N ASN A 75 -19.24 1.81 3.61
CA ASN A 75 -20.45 1.31 4.27
C ASN A 75 -21.57 0.83 3.35
N ASP A 76 -21.39 0.83 2.03
CA ASP A 76 -22.44 0.41 1.09
C ASP A 76 -22.36 -1.09 0.74
N GLU A 77 -21.94 -1.92 1.70
CA GLU A 77 -22.03 -3.39 1.61
C GLU A 77 -23.46 -3.87 1.30
N ILE A 78 -24.46 -3.03 1.54
CA ILE A 78 -25.87 -3.20 1.11
C ILE A 78 -25.98 -3.45 -0.40
N ASP A 79 -25.26 -2.69 -1.23
CA ASP A 79 -25.28 -2.87 -2.68
C ASP A 79 -24.50 -4.12 -3.10
N THR A 80 -23.43 -4.46 -2.38
CA THR A 80 -22.73 -5.75 -2.55
C THR A 80 -23.64 -6.93 -2.18
N PHE A 81 -24.42 -6.82 -1.10
CA PHE A 81 -25.38 -7.83 -0.65
C PHE A 81 -26.54 -7.98 -1.65
N LYS A 82 -27.00 -6.89 -2.25
CA LYS A 82 -27.97 -6.92 -3.37
C LYS A 82 -27.41 -7.61 -4.62
N VAL A 83 -26.11 -7.49 -4.89
CA VAL A 83 -25.44 -8.07 -6.07
C VAL A 83 -25.11 -9.56 -5.88
N PHE A 84 -24.66 -9.96 -4.69
CA PHE A 84 -24.18 -11.32 -4.43
C PHE A 84 -25.17 -12.24 -3.66
N GLY A 85 -26.28 -11.68 -3.15
CA GLY A 85 -27.33 -12.42 -2.44
C GLY A 85 -27.02 -12.69 -0.96
N ASN A 86 -28.02 -13.21 -0.22
CA ASN A 86 -27.94 -13.49 1.22
C ASN A 86 -26.72 -14.36 1.56
N VAL A 87 -25.75 -13.79 2.26
CA VAL A 87 -24.54 -14.55 2.63
C VAL A 87 -24.78 -15.48 3.82
N ASP A 88 -25.67 -15.18 4.78
CA ASP A 88 -25.78 -16.00 6.00
C ASP A 88 -27.15 -15.94 6.72
N ASN A 89 -28.28 -16.21 6.04
CA ASN A 89 -29.63 -16.23 6.66
C ASN A 89 -29.99 -14.99 7.54
N MET A 90 -29.27 -13.89 7.36
CA MET A 90 -29.32 -12.70 8.20
C MET A 90 -30.26 -11.68 7.56
N SER A 91 -31.07 -10.99 8.36
CA SER A 91 -31.93 -9.92 7.86
C SER A 91 -31.10 -8.70 7.46
N TYR A 92 -31.66 -7.88 6.58
CA TYR A 92 -31.04 -6.61 6.15
C TYR A 92 -30.70 -5.69 7.34
N GLU A 93 -31.61 -5.57 8.31
CA GLU A 93 -31.41 -4.74 9.51
C GLU A 93 -30.28 -5.24 10.40
N GLU A 94 -30.11 -6.57 10.51
CA GLU A 94 -29.00 -7.16 11.27
C GLU A 94 -27.65 -6.91 10.57
N LEU A 95 -27.62 -7.05 9.24
CA LEU A 95 -26.44 -6.74 8.45
C LEU A 95 -26.05 -5.26 8.58
N GLU A 96 -27.01 -4.35 8.42
CA GLU A 96 -26.79 -2.91 8.55
C GLU A 96 -26.23 -2.54 9.94
N LYS A 97 -26.81 -3.12 11.01
CA LYS A 97 -26.30 -2.94 12.37
C LYS A 97 -24.87 -3.44 12.54
N LEU A 98 -24.54 -4.59 11.94
CA LEU A 98 -23.18 -5.13 11.99
C LEU A 98 -22.17 -4.25 11.24
N ILE A 99 -22.53 -3.77 10.05
CA ILE A 99 -21.69 -2.87 9.25
C ILE A 99 -21.44 -1.58 10.02
N ASN A 100 -22.50 -0.93 10.52
CA ASN A 100 -22.39 0.32 11.28
C ASN A 100 -21.51 0.14 12.52
N LYS A 101 -21.73 -0.93 13.30
CA LYS A 101 -20.90 -1.25 14.46
C LYS A 101 -19.43 -1.48 14.08
N ARG A 102 -19.17 -2.20 12.98
CA ARG A 102 -17.81 -2.43 12.49
C ARG A 102 -17.12 -1.12 12.14
N THR A 103 -17.82 -0.23 11.45
CA THR A 103 -17.31 1.08 11.04
C THR A 103 -17.05 1.97 12.25
N GLU A 104 -17.96 2.02 13.22
CA GLU A 104 -17.74 2.73 14.49
C GLU A 104 -16.49 2.24 15.22
N ILE A 105 -16.32 0.92 15.36
CA ILE A 105 -15.13 0.33 16.01
C ILE A 105 -13.85 0.70 15.22
N SER A 106 -13.94 0.69 13.88
CA SER A 106 -12.81 0.99 13.00
C SER A 106 -12.39 2.46 13.08
N ILE A 107 -13.35 3.39 13.04
CA ILE A 107 -13.10 4.83 13.22
C ILE A 107 -12.59 5.13 14.63
N SER A 108 -13.15 4.50 15.66
CA SER A 108 -12.66 4.64 17.03
C SER A 108 -11.22 4.14 17.17
N THR A 109 -10.90 3.02 16.52
CA THR A 109 -9.54 2.46 16.48
C THR A 109 -8.56 3.40 15.77
N LEU A 110 -8.91 3.89 14.59
CA LEU A 110 -8.10 4.88 13.86
C LEU A 110 -7.89 6.15 14.68
N SER A 111 -8.93 6.63 15.37
CA SER A 111 -8.85 7.78 16.24
C SER A 111 -7.87 7.58 17.40
N ASN A 112 -7.86 6.39 18.01
CA ASN A 112 -6.90 6.06 19.07
C ASN A 112 -5.46 5.94 18.53
N LEU A 113 -5.27 5.41 17.32
CA LEU A 113 -3.95 5.35 16.66
C LEU A 113 -3.44 6.77 16.32
N ALA A 114 -4.33 7.62 15.81
CA ALA A 114 -4.04 9.03 15.54
C ALA A 114 -3.61 9.77 16.83
N GLU A 115 -4.33 9.56 17.93
CA GLU A 115 -3.98 10.13 19.24
C GLU A 115 -2.61 9.68 19.73
N LYS A 116 -2.30 8.39 19.62
CA LYS A 116 -0.97 7.89 19.93
C LYS A 116 0.11 8.53 19.06
N ASN A 117 -0.20 8.95 17.84
CA ASN A 117 0.70 9.68 16.96
C ASN A 117 0.62 11.22 17.08
N GLY A 118 0.01 11.73 18.16
CA GLY A 118 0.01 13.16 18.50
C GLY A 118 -1.16 13.96 17.93
N VAL A 119 -2.13 13.33 17.27
CA VAL A 119 -3.33 13.99 16.75
C VAL A 119 -4.43 14.01 17.81
N ASN A 120 -4.93 15.18 18.17
CA ASN A 120 -6.06 15.25 19.10
C ASN A 120 -7.29 14.50 18.55
N LYS A 121 -7.87 13.60 19.37
CA LYS A 121 -9.02 12.76 19.03
C LYS A 121 -10.24 13.55 18.53
N ALA A 122 -10.60 14.63 19.22
CA ALA A 122 -11.72 15.48 18.82
C ALA A 122 -11.44 16.21 17.50
N VAL A 123 -10.20 16.67 17.31
CA VAL A 123 -9.77 17.28 16.04
C VAL A 123 -9.92 16.28 14.89
N PHE A 124 -9.42 15.05 15.05
CA PHE A 124 -9.58 14.00 14.03
C PHE A 124 -11.06 13.75 13.68
N LEU A 125 -11.91 13.52 14.68
CA LEU A 125 -13.32 13.19 14.46
C LEU A 125 -14.09 14.35 13.80
N ASN A 126 -13.91 15.58 14.29
CA ASN A 126 -14.56 16.77 13.73
C ASN A 126 -14.09 17.05 12.29
N SER A 127 -12.79 16.88 12.02
CA SER A 127 -12.23 17.01 10.67
C SER A 127 -12.79 15.96 9.73
N LEU A 128 -12.92 14.70 10.18
CA LEU A 128 -13.50 13.64 9.39
C LEU A 128 -14.98 13.91 9.07
N GLU A 129 -15.77 14.31 10.06
CA GLU A 129 -17.19 14.69 9.85
C GLU A 129 -17.33 15.84 8.84
N TYR A 130 -16.52 16.89 8.98
CA TYR A 130 -16.48 18.01 8.03
C TYR A 130 -16.15 17.56 6.60
N LEU A 131 -15.20 16.64 6.45
CA LEU A 131 -14.80 16.10 5.14
C LEU A 131 -15.89 15.23 4.53
N LEU A 132 -16.53 14.36 5.32
CA LEU A 132 -17.61 13.49 4.85
C LEU A 132 -18.86 14.27 4.43
N ALA A 133 -19.06 15.48 4.95
CA ALA A 133 -20.12 16.38 4.51
C ALA A 133 -19.84 17.07 3.15
N LYS A 134 -18.64 16.92 2.57
CA LYS A 134 -18.31 17.48 1.26
C LYS A 134 -18.88 16.63 0.13
N GLU A 135 -19.58 17.27 -0.80
CA GLU A 135 -20.23 16.61 -1.93
C GLU A 135 -19.22 15.83 -2.78
N GLU A 136 -18.01 16.35 -2.95
CA GLU A 136 -16.92 15.72 -3.71
C GLU A 136 -16.47 14.38 -3.09
N ILE A 137 -16.57 14.26 -1.76
CA ILE A 137 -16.22 13.06 -0.99
C ILE A 137 -17.44 12.12 -0.90
N ALA A 138 -18.64 12.65 -0.69
CA ALA A 138 -19.86 11.85 -0.65
C ALA A 138 -20.16 11.17 -1.99
N ASN A 139 -19.95 11.86 -3.12
CA ASN A 139 -20.31 11.38 -4.46
C ASN A 139 -19.18 10.63 -5.18
N THR A 140 -18.11 10.25 -4.48
CA THR A 140 -16.99 9.57 -5.13
C THR A 140 -17.37 8.15 -5.57
N SER A 141 -16.96 7.75 -6.79
CA SER A 141 -17.32 6.43 -7.34
C SER A 141 -16.66 5.26 -6.59
N PRO A 142 -17.23 4.04 -6.70
CA PRO A 142 -16.67 2.86 -6.02
C PRO A 142 -15.19 2.59 -6.35
N ALA A 143 -14.82 2.76 -7.62
CA ALA A 143 -13.45 2.59 -8.08
C ALA A 143 -12.46 3.58 -7.43
N ILE A 144 -12.91 4.77 -7.02
CA ILE A 144 -12.04 5.72 -6.30
C ILE A 144 -11.94 5.35 -4.83
N ARG A 145 -13.07 5.04 -4.19
CA ARG A 145 -13.13 4.66 -2.76
C ARG A 145 -12.29 3.42 -2.45
N PHE A 146 -12.29 2.43 -3.34
CA PHE A 146 -11.49 1.22 -3.15
C PHE A 146 -10.00 1.55 -3.01
N ARG A 147 -9.42 1.25 -1.83
CA ARG A 147 -8.01 1.49 -1.50
C ARG A 147 -7.60 2.97 -1.59
N LEU A 148 -8.54 3.88 -1.32
CA LEU A 148 -8.39 5.34 -1.43
C LEU A 148 -7.11 5.87 -0.76
N ALA A 149 -6.81 5.48 0.48
CA ALA A 149 -5.68 6.01 1.23
C ALA A 149 -4.35 5.68 0.52
N SER A 150 -4.12 4.40 0.21
CA SER A 150 -2.92 3.95 -0.51
C SER A 150 -2.79 4.58 -1.90
N LYS A 151 -3.92 4.71 -2.62
CA LYS A 151 -3.98 5.31 -3.95
C LYS A 151 -3.63 6.79 -3.91
N THR A 152 -4.24 7.54 -3.01
CA THR A 152 -4.04 8.98 -2.88
C THR A 152 -2.60 9.30 -2.47
N VAL A 153 -2.07 8.61 -1.44
CA VAL A 153 -0.67 8.79 -1.01
C VAL A 153 0.31 8.50 -2.16
N SER A 154 0.07 7.45 -2.94
CA SER A 154 0.94 7.10 -4.08
C SER A 154 0.83 8.06 -5.28
N ILE A 155 -0.26 8.84 -5.38
CA ILE A 155 -0.40 9.91 -6.38
C ILE A 155 0.39 11.15 -5.93
N ILE A 156 0.28 11.52 -4.66
CA ILE A 156 0.96 12.71 -4.12
C ILE A 156 2.47 12.48 -3.98
N HIS A 157 2.87 11.25 -3.61
CA HIS A 157 4.25 10.89 -3.37
C HIS A 157 4.70 9.70 -4.23
N PRO A 158 4.77 9.87 -5.57
CA PRO A 158 5.05 8.77 -6.50
C PRO A 158 6.46 8.17 -6.33
N LEU A 159 7.36 8.83 -5.61
CA LEU A 159 8.74 8.37 -5.38
C LEU A 159 8.94 7.67 -4.03
N ASP A 160 7.89 7.46 -3.23
CA ASP A 160 8.03 6.89 -1.89
C ASP A 160 8.67 5.51 -1.86
N SER A 161 8.47 4.67 -2.89
CA SER A 161 9.18 3.38 -2.99
C SER A 161 10.70 3.53 -3.10
N ILE A 162 11.19 4.59 -3.75
CA ILE A 162 12.63 4.89 -3.86
C ILE A 162 13.15 5.50 -2.55
N LEU A 163 12.43 6.49 -2.05
CA LEU A 163 12.82 7.24 -0.85
C LEU A 163 12.81 6.37 0.41
N PHE A 164 11.85 5.45 0.54
CA PHE A 164 11.80 4.44 1.58
C PHE A 164 12.99 3.47 1.49
N PHE A 165 13.30 2.98 0.28
CA PHE A 165 14.47 2.12 0.06
C PHE A 165 15.76 2.82 0.51
N ASN A 166 15.92 4.08 0.15
CA ASN A 166 17.06 4.89 0.55
C ASN A 166 17.15 5.01 2.08
N TYR A 167 16.04 5.35 2.75
CA TYR A 167 16.03 5.51 4.20
C TYR A 167 16.42 4.23 4.95
N LEU A 168 16.02 3.05 4.48
CA LEU A 168 16.44 1.79 5.08
C LEU A 168 17.93 1.51 4.89
N ASN A 169 18.55 1.98 3.80
CA ASN A 169 20.00 1.90 3.63
C ASN A 169 20.71 2.93 4.52
N ASP A 170 20.18 4.15 4.65
CA ASP A 170 20.70 5.17 5.59
C ASP A 170 20.76 4.65 7.03
N LEU A 171 19.73 3.91 7.45
CA LEU A 171 19.67 3.31 8.79
C LEU A 171 20.56 2.06 8.97
N GLY A 172 21.26 1.61 7.93
CA GLY A 172 22.05 0.38 7.94
C GLY A 172 21.21 -0.89 8.17
N ILE A 173 19.94 -0.85 7.78
CA ILE A 173 19.04 -2.03 7.76
C ILE A 173 19.23 -2.80 6.47
N LEU A 174 19.39 -2.07 5.36
CA LEU A 174 19.81 -2.59 4.07
C LEU A 174 21.26 -2.23 3.77
N TYR A 175 21.89 -3.08 2.97
CA TYR A 175 23.26 -2.89 2.48
C TYR A 175 23.29 -3.09 0.97
N ALA A 176 22.63 -2.20 0.24
CA ALA A 176 22.63 -2.24 -1.21
C ALA A 176 23.95 -1.69 -1.75
N ALA A 177 24.75 -2.52 -2.41
CA ALA A 177 26.04 -2.12 -3.00
C ALA A 177 25.95 -1.00 -4.07
N LYS A 178 24.74 -0.64 -4.49
CA LYS A 178 24.47 0.40 -5.49
C LYS A 178 23.98 1.70 -4.86
N TYR A 179 23.84 1.74 -3.54
CA TYR A 179 23.44 2.92 -2.79
C TYR A 179 24.67 3.56 -2.14
N ASN A 180 24.86 4.85 -2.40
CA ASN A 180 26.13 5.54 -2.14
C ASN A 180 25.97 6.83 -1.32
N ALA A 181 24.86 6.99 -0.61
CA ALA A 181 24.62 8.20 0.16
C ALA A 181 25.64 8.36 1.30
N LYS A 182 26.00 9.61 1.57
CA LYS A 182 26.86 9.99 2.71
C LYS A 182 26.06 10.52 3.90
N THR A 183 24.86 11.02 3.65
CA THR A 183 23.99 11.66 4.63
C THR A 183 22.53 11.39 4.30
N SER A 184 21.71 11.16 5.32
CA SER A 184 20.28 10.91 5.14
C SER A 184 19.51 12.15 4.70
N ARG A 185 18.46 11.95 3.90
CA ARG A 185 17.59 13.00 3.35
C ARG A 185 16.31 13.12 4.18
N GLU A 186 15.86 14.35 4.40
CA GLU A 186 14.58 14.57 5.09
C GLU A 186 13.39 13.97 4.30
N GLU A 187 13.42 14.06 2.95
CA GLU A 187 12.41 13.43 2.09
C GLU A 187 12.33 11.90 2.28
N SER A 188 13.47 11.24 2.48
CA SER A 188 13.56 9.81 2.76
C SER A 188 12.96 9.46 4.11
N LYS A 189 13.15 10.32 5.12
CA LYS A 189 12.51 10.18 6.43
C LYS A 189 11.00 10.37 6.33
N CYS A 190 10.50 11.39 5.62
CA CYS A 190 9.06 11.58 5.42
C CYS A 190 8.43 10.39 4.67
N ALA A 191 9.08 9.89 3.62
CA ALA A 191 8.63 8.69 2.92
C ALA A 191 8.57 7.47 3.85
N PHE A 192 9.55 7.29 4.74
CA PHE A 192 9.50 6.24 5.76
C PHE A 192 8.30 6.35 6.70
N ILE A 193 7.96 7.57 7.13
CA ILE A 193 6.79 7.80 7.98
C ILE A 193 5.50 7.44 7.23
N ARG A 194 5.31 7.98 6.02
CA ARG A 194 4.12 7.72 5.19
C ARG A 194 3.94 6.22 4.90
N VAL A 195 5.02 5.55 4.56
CA VAL A 195 5.03 4.10 4.34
C VAL A 195 4.69 3.33 5.61
N GLY A 196 5.29 3.67 6.75
CA GLY A 196 5.02 2.99 8.01
C GLY A 196 3.55 3.14 8.44
N LEU A 197 2.97 4.32 8.24
CA LEU A 197 1.55 4.59 8.45
C LEU A 197 0.66 3.78 7.49
N LEU A 198 1.00 3.73 6.19
CA LEU A 198 0.30 2.85 5.24
C LEU A 198 0.34 1.38 5.69
N MET A 199 1.48 0.90 6.16
CA MET A 199 1.58 -0.47 6.68
C MET A 199 0.78 -0.68 7.96
N GLU A 200 0.70 0.32 8.84
CA GLU A 200 -0.20 0.30 10.01
C GLU A 200 -1.65 0.07 9.57
N PHE A 201 -2.10 0.83 8.57
CA PHE A 201 -3.46 0.70 8.07
C PHE A 201 -3.71 -0.62 7.32
N GLU A 202 -2.77 -1.11 6.51
CA GLU A 202 -2.93 -2.41 5.81
C GLU A 202 -2.92 -3.61 6.77
N ILE A 203 -2.20 -3.50 7.89
CA ILE A 203 -2.27 -4.49 8.97
C ILE A 203 -3.62 -4.39 9.66
N LEU A 204 -4.10 -3.19 10.01
CA LEU A 204 -5.42 -3.00 10.61
C LEU A 204 -6.52 -3.57 9.71
N ARG A 205 -6.55 -3.17 8.44
CA ARG A 205 -7.37 -3.70 7.33
C ARG A 205 -7.49 -5.22 7.36
N SER A 206 -6.35 -5.91 7.45
CA SER A 206 -6.31 -7.38 7.40
C SER A 206 -6.83 -8.06 8.69
N ASN A 207 -6.84 -7.33 9.81
CA ASN A 207 -7.11 -7.89 11.14
C ASN A 207 -8.38 -7.34 11.80
N VAL A 208 -8.99 -6.27 11.27
CA VAL A 208 -10.13 -5.58 11.90
C VAL A 208 -11.34 -6.48 12.08
N LYS A 209 -11.57 -7.44 11.18
CA LYS A 209 -12.66 -8.42 11.31
C LYS A 209 -12.57 -9.26 12.59
N TYR A 210 -11.36 -9.47 13.13
CA TYR A 210 -11.15 -10.19 14.39
C TYR A 210 -11.28 -9.25 15.62
N ILE A 211 -11.24 -7.94 15.42
CA ILE A 211 -11.35 -6.91 16.47
C ILE A 211 -12.80 -6.41 16.59
N ALA A 212 -13.46 -6.24 15.44
CA ALA A 212 -14.78 -5.64 15.29
C ALA A 212 -15.87 -6.67 14.90
N GLY A 213 -15.52 -7.95 14.79
CA GLY A 213 -16.44 -9.05 14.53
C GLY A 213 -17.42 -9.26 15.69
N PRO A 214 -18.58 -9.92 15.45
CA PRO A 214 -19.63 -10.10 16.45
C PRO A 214 -19.18 -10.90 17.69
N GLY A 215 -18.04 -11.57 17.65
CA GLY A 215 -17.55 -12.45 18.71
C GLY A 215 -18.39 -13.72 18.82
N GLY A 216 -17.74 -14.87 18.92
CA GLY A 216 -18.42 -16.12 19.32
C GLY A 216 -18.43 -17.26 18.31
N SER A 217 -17.98 -17.08 17.06
CA SER A 217 -17.85 -18.21 16.10
C SER A 217 -17.00 -17.84 14.88
N ASP A 218 -15.74 -17.44 15.08
CA ASP A 218 -14.79 -17.39 13.96
C ASP A 218 -14.41 -18.84 13.59
N GLU A 219 -15.21 -19.45 12.72
CA GLU A 219 -14.92 -20.78 12.19
C GLU A 219 -13.91 -20.71 11.05
N LEU A 220 -12.70 -21.22 11.29
CA LEU A 220 -11.71 -21.40 10.24
C LEU A 220 -11.99 -22.71 9.48
N ILE A 221 -12.58 -22.60 8.29
CA ILE A 221 -12.79 -23.76 7.41
C ILE A 221 -11.50 -24.07 6.64
N ILE A 222 -10.79 -25.12 7.05
CA ILE A 222 -9.63 -25.65 6.33
C ILE A 222 -10.11 -26.64 5.27
N LYS A 223 -9.84 -26.34 4.00
CA LYS A 223 -10.18 -27.22 2.88
C LYS A 223 -8.93 -27.96 2.42
N ALA A 224 -9.05 -29.28 2.26
CA ALA A 224 -7.98 -30.07 1.67
C ALA A 224 -7.75 -29.64 0.21
N PRO A 225 -6.49 -29.56 -0.25
CA PRO A 225 -6.20 -29.23 -1.64
C PRO A 225 -6.79 -30.31 -2.57
N PRO A 226 -7.33 -29.94 -3.75
CA PRO A 226 -7.81 -30.90 -4.74
C PRO A 226 -6.73 -31.92 -5.13
N LYS A 227 -7.14 -33.14 -5.50
CA LYS A 227 -6.21 -34.16 -6.03
C LYS A 227 -5.48 -33.60 -7.25
N GLY A 228 -4.15 -33.76 -7.29
CA GLY A 228 -3.30 -33.26 -8.38
C GLY A 228 -2.78 -31.84 -8.18
N THR A 229 -3.13 -31.16 -7.07
CA THR A 229 -2.54 -29.86 -6.72
C THR A 229 -1.03 -29.99 -6.52
N SER A 230 -0.25 -29.05 -7.07
CA SER A 230 1.21 -29.10 -6.97
C SER A 230 1.70 -29.00 -5.52
N SER A 231 2.85 -29.60 -5.22
CA SER A 231 3.44 -29.58 -3.87
C SER A 231 3.84 -28.16 -3.41
N ILE A 232 4.03 -27.23 -4.34
CA ILE A 232 4.30 -25.82 -4.05
C ILE A 232 3.00 -25.15 -3.57
N VAL A 233 1.91 -25.29 -4.34
CA VAL A 233 0.60 -24.72 -3.98
C VAL A 233 0.08 -25.32 -2.67
N CYS A 234 0.27 -26.62 -2.45
CA CYS A 234 -0.11 -27.26 -1.19
C CYS A 234 0.63 -26.67 0.02
N ARG A 235 1.93 -26.36 -0.12
CA ARG A 235 2.71 -25.71 0.93
C ARG A 235 2.25 -24.29 1.17
N ASP A 236 2.03 -23.51 0.12
CA ASP A 236 1.53 -22.14 0.23
C ASP A 236 0.15 -22.10 0.94
N MET A 237 -0.75 -23.05 0.63
CA MET A 237 -2.03 -23.21 1.32
C MET A 237 -1.84 -23.54 2.81
N ALA A 238 -1.00 -24.53 3.13
CA ALA A 238 -0.73 -24.92 4.52
C ALA A 238 -0.12 -23.76 5.32
N ASP A 239 0.82 -23.04 4.73
CA ASP A 239 1.43 -21.86 5.36
C ASP A 239 0.37 -20.78 5.59
N ASN A 240 -0.55 -20.54 4.64
CA ASN A 240 -1.65 -19.57 4.81
C ASN A 240 -2.60 -19.96 5.95
N TYR A 241 -3.00 -21.23 6.03
CA TYR A 241 -3.82 -21.71 7.14
C TYR A 241 -3.11 -21.54 8.47
N LYS A 242 -1.80 -21.85 8.54
CA LYS A 242 -1.01 -21.63 9.75
C LYS A 242 -1.05 -20.17 10.20
N TYR A 243 -0.94 -19.21 9.28
CA TYR A 243 -1.03 -17.80 9.66
C TYR A 243 -2.41 -17.38 10.14
N LEU A 244 -3.47 -17.84 9.49
CA LEU A 244 -4.82 -17.53 9.96
C LEU A 244 -5.05 -18.07 11.36
N ILE A 245 -4.58 -19.29 11.64
CA ILE A 245 -4.57 -19.86 13.00
C ILE A 245 -3.74 -18.99 13.93
N ASP A 246 -2.49 -18.68 13.58
CA ASP A 246 -1.62 -17.86 14.43
C ASP A 246 -2.28 -16.51 14.75
N VAL A 247 -2.90 -15.83 13.78
CA VAL A 247 -3.61 -14.56 13.99
C VAL A 247 -4.81 -14.72 14.93
N LEU A 248 -5.68 -15.71 14.68
CA LEU A 248 -6.86 -15.99 15.50
C LEU A 248 -6.48 -16.29 16.96
N PHE A 249 -5.49 -17.15 17.16
CA PHE A 249 -5.09 -17.63 18.49
C PHE A 249 -4.13 -16.68 19.22
N SER A 250 -3.46 -15.77 18.51
CA SER A 250 -2.63 -14.73 19.13
C SER A 250 -3.46 -13.71 19.91
N ASN A 251 -4.80 -13.79 19.84
CA ASN A 251 -5.73 -12.97 20.60
C ASN A 251 -5.36 -11.48 20.47
N THR A 252 -5.15 -11.02 19.22
CA THR A 252 -4.56 -9.73 18.88
C THR A 252 -5.48 -8.56 19.25
N THR A 253 -5.68 -8.38 20.53
CA THR A 253 -6.13 -7.14 21.16
C THR A 253 -5.04 -6.05 21.02
N ASP A 254 -3.78 -6.46 20.82
CA ASP A 254 -2.68 -5.57 20.52
C ASP A 254 -2.70 -5.14 19.05
N LEU A 255 -3.39 -4.02 18.80
CA LEU A 255 -3.30 -3.25 17.57
C LEU A 255 -1.84 -2.86 17.29
N PHE A 256 -1.35 -3.16 16.09
CA PHE A 256 -0.07 -2.61 15.64
C PHE A 256 -0.21 -1.10 15.52
N TRP A 257 0.65 -0.39 16.26
CA TRP A 257 0.79 1.06 16.24
C TRP A 257 2.20 1.41 15.83
N PHE A 258 2.37 2.07 14.69
CA PHE A 258 3.64 2.51 14.15
C PHE A 258 4.18 3.73 14.92
N GLN A 259 5.28 3.50 15.63
CA GLN A 259 5.88 4.46 16.56
C GLN A 259 6.92 5.35 15.88
N ALA A 260 6.48 6.14 14.90
CA ALA A 260 7.40 6.96 14.09
C ALA A 260 8.06 8.10 14.92
N LEU A 261 7.30 8.66 15.87
CA LEU A 261 7.70 9.82 16.67
C LEU A 261 8.21 9.48 18.08
N HIS A 262 8.06 8.22 18.50
CA HIS A 262 8.24 7.82 19.91
C HIS A 262 9.50 7.00 20.16
N MET A 263 10.23 6.68 19.10
CA MET A 263 11.42 5.84 19.16
C MET A 263 12.54 6.44 18.31
N ASP A 264 13.78 6.06 18.63
CA ASP A 264 14.90 6.22 17.70
C ASP A 264 14.57 5.63 16.33
N HIS A 265 15.00 6.29 15.26
CA HIS A 265 14.65 5.94 13.88
C HIS A 265 14.95 4.48 13.53
N ARG A 266 16.10 3.95 13.97
CA ARG A 266 16.48 2.57 13.69
C ARG A 266 15.64 1.58 14.50
N LYS A 267 15.28 1.93 15.74
CA LYS A 267 14.36 1.11 16.55
C LYS A 267 12.96 1.10 15.95
N SER A 268 12.45 2.26 15.54
CA SER A 268 11.14 2.41 14.87
C SER A 268 11.07 1.57 13.59
N ALA A 269 12.11 1.61 12.76
CA ALA A 269 12.18 0.80 11.55
C ALA A 269 12.22 -0.70 11.83
N ASN A 270 13.01 -1.17 12.82
CA ASN A 270 12.99 -2.58 13.20
C ASN A 270 11.62 -3.01 13.76
N TYR A 271 10.99 -2.16 14.57
CA TYR A 271 9.68 -2.42 15.12
C TYR A 271 8.60 -2.55 14.02
N LEU A 272 8.63 -1.66 13.02
CA LEU A 272 7.80 -1.78 11.82
C LEU A 272 8.04 -3.12 11.11
N LEU A 273 9.30 -3.45 10.81
CA LEU A 273 9.64 -4.63 10.01
C LEU A 273 9.31 -5.95 10.71
N ILE A 274 9.48 -6.03 12.03
CA ILE A 274 9.07 -7.20 12.82
C ILE A 274 7.55 -7.38 12.77
N ASN A 275 6.79 -6.29 12.92
CA ASN A 275 5.33 -6.35 12.89
C ASN A 275 4.79 -6.65 11.50
N VAL A 276 5.37 -6.09 10.44
CA VAL A 276 5.01 -6.44 9.06
C VAL A 276 5.28 -7.92 8.79
N ASN A 277 6.47 -8.44 9.13
CA ASN A 277 6.77 -9.87 8.94
C ASN A 277 5.76 -10.77 9.69
N ARG A 278 5.26 -10.32 10.84
CA ARG A 278 4.32 -11.08 11.68
C ARG A 278 2.87 -10.97 11.21
N LEU A 279 2.42 -9.77 10.83
CA LEU A 279 1.00 -9.41 10.72
C LEU A 279 0.57 -9.01 9.30
N PHE A 280 1.49 -8.96 8.34
CA PHE A 280 1.21 -8.60 6.96
C PHE A 280 1.65 -9.72 6.02
N ARG A 281 0.69 -10.51 5.55
CA ARG A 281 0.93 -11.53 4.52
C ARG A 281 0.77 -10.93 3.13
N HIS A 282 1.86 -10.89 2.39
CA HIS A 282 1.89 -10.27 1.07
C HIS A 282 2.39 -11.22 -0.01
N LYS A 283 1.59 -11.41 -1.07
CA LYS A 283 2.01 -12.21 -2.23
C LYS A 283 2.69 -11.31 -3.25
N ARG A 284 4.03 -11.28 -3.22
CA ARG A 284 4.84 -10.38 -4.06
C ARG A 284 4.60 -10.56 -5.56
N LEU A 285 4.32 -9.45 -6.25
CA LEU A 285 4.26 -9.37 -7.71
C LEU A 285 5.68 -9.21 -8.32
N PHE A 286 6.48 -8.32 -7.76
CA PHE A 286 7.87 -8.02 -8.09
C PHE A 286 8.83 -8.93 -7.31
N LYS A 287 9.06 -10.13 -7.84
CA LYS A 287 9.91 -11.15 -7.19
C LYS A 287 11.40 -10.86 -7.35
N GLY A 288 12.17 -11.15 -6.30
CA GLY A 288 13.63 -11.17 -6.35
C GLY A 288 14.31 -10.88 -5.02
N THR A 289 15.64 -10.84 -5.05
CA THR A 289 16.49 -10.43 -3.93
C THR A 289 16.67 -8.91 -3.90
N PHE A 290 17.16 -8.36 -2.78
CA PHE A 290 17.46 -6.93 -2.65
C PHE A 290 18.28 -6.31 -3.77
N ALA A 291 19.26 -7.06 -4.30
CA ALA A 291 20.10 -6.60 -5.40
C ALA A 291 19.33 -6.25 -6.69
N ARG A 292 18.06 -6.68 -6.84
CA ARG A 292 17.20 -6.29 -7.97
C ARG A 292 16.54 -4.93 -7.77
N TRP A 293 16.23 -4.51 -6.54
CA TRP A 293 15.43 -3.32 -6.25
C TRP A 293 15.92 -2.04 -6.90
N PRO A 294 17.22 -1.68 -6.86
CA PRO A 294 17.71 -0.49 -7.56
C PRO A 294 17.31 -0.47 -9.05
N GLY A 295 17.38 -1.63 -9.71
CA GLY A 295 17.00 -1.73 -11.12
C GLY A 295 15.49 -1.68 -11.34
N THR A 296 14.70 -2.29 -10.45
CA THR A 296 13.23 -2.21 -10.49
C THR A 296 12.74 -0.77 -10.30
N LEU A 297 13.29 -0.06 -9.32
CA LEU A 297 13.02 1.36 -9.07
C LEU A 297 13.45 2.25 -10.26
N GLY A 298 14.61 1.96 -10.86
CA GLY A 298 15.07 2.68 -12.06
C GLY A 298 14.17 2.47 -13.27
N ILE A 299 13.57 1.29 -13.43
CA ILE A 299 12.61 1.01 -14.51
C ILE A 299 11.33 1.83 -14.34
N PHE A 300 10.88 2.01 -13.10
CA PHE A 300 9.76 2.89 -12.82
C PHE A 300 10.06 4.33 -13.23
N LEU A 301 11.24 4.88 -12.90
CA LEU A 301 11.65 6.20 -13.39
C LEU A 301 11.72 6.27 -14.92
N MET A 302 12.28 5.25 -15.58
CA MET A 302 12.26 5.17 -17.05
C MET A 302 10.84 5.22 -17.61
N SER A 303 9.89 4.52 -16.99
CA SER A 303 8.49 4.52 -17.42
C SER A 303 7.81 5.87 -17.23
N LEU A 304 8.09 6.59 -16.13
CA LEU A 304 7.60 7.96 -15.92
C LEU A 304 8.12 8.90 -17.02
N ILE A 305 9.44 8.91 -17.25
CA ILE A 305 10.08 9.74 -18.28
C ILE A 305 9.52 9.41 -19.68
N LYS A 306 9.33 8.12 -19.99
CA LYS A 306 8.77 7.69 -21.27
C LYS A 306 7.29 8.09 -21.43
N LYS A 307 6.54 8.18 -20.34
CA LYS A 307 5.14 8.65 -20.34
C LYS A 307 5.07 10.14 -20.69
N GLU A 308 6.01 10.94 -20.21
CA GLU A 308 6.10 12.37 -20.54
C GLU A 308 6.49 12.62 -22.01
N ASN A 309 7.37 11.79 -22.57
CA ASN A 309 7.74 11.88 -23.99
C ASN A 309 7.81 10.51 -24.66
N VAL A 310 6.68 10.13 -25.29
CA VAL A 310 6.50 8.82 -25.95
C VAL A 310 7.47 8.61 -27.12
N ASN A 311 8.01 9.67 -27.74
CA ASN A 311 8.94 9.55 -28.87
C ASN A 311 10.42 9.48 -28.44
N GLN A 312 10.73 9.69 -27.16
CA GLN A 312 12.11 9.69 -26.68
C GLN A 312 12.76 8.29 -26.81
N PRO A 313 13.96 8.16 -27.40
CA PRO A 313 14.66 6.88 -27.50
C PRO A 313 14.90 6.25 -26.12
N ILE A 314 14.71 4.94 -25.98
CA ILE A 314 14.90 4.27 -24.69
C ILE A 314 16.39 4.16 -24.34
N TYR A 315 17.19 3.67 -25.29
CA TYR A 315 18.62 3.43 -25.14
C TYR A 315 19.27 3.31 -26.54
N CYS A 316 20.52 3.75 -26.67
CA CYS A 316 21.32 3.63 -27.89
C CYS A 316 22.78 3.35 -27.52
N GLU A 317 23.36 2.27 -28.06
CA GLU A 317 24.74 1.83 -27.72
C GLU A 317 25.80 2.79 -28.26
N SER A 318 25.56 3.42 -29.42
CA SER A 318 26.53 4.30 -30.08
C SER A 318 26.54 5.74 -29.55
N ASP A 319 25.38 6.25 -29.14
CA ASP A 319 25.23 7.55 -28.46
C ASP A 319 23.94 7.54 -27.63
N ASN A 320 24.07 7.40 -26.32
CA ASN A 320 22.94 7.28 -25.41
C ASN A 320 22.42 8.64 -24.89
N LYS A 321 22.99 9.74 -25.38
CA LYS A 321 22.64 11.10 -24.93
C LYS A 321 21.19 11.43 -25.23
N GLY A 322 20.51 11.98 -24.23
CA GLY A 322 19.10 12.34 -24.29
C GLY A 322 18.16 11.14 -24.28
N SER A 323 18.63 9.91 -24.07
CA SER A 323 17.76 8.74 -23.96
C SER A 323 17.00 8.70 -22.62
N VAL A 324 15.95 7.88 -22.56
CA VAL A 324 15.20 7.64 -21.31
C VAL A 324 16.11 7.00 -20.25
N SER A 325 16.95 6.05 -20.65
CA SER A 325 17.86 5.36 -19.74
C SER A 325 18.92 6.28 -19.11
N GLU A 326 19.47 7.22 -19.88
CA GLU A 326 20.41 8.24 -19.38
C GLU A 326 19.72 9.14 -18.34
N LYS A 327 18.57 9.72 -18.70
CA LYS A 327 17.82 10.59 -17.77
C LYS A 327 17.46 9.85 -16.48
N ALA A 328 16.98 8.60 -16.58
CA ALA A 328 16.64 7.80 -15.40
C ALA A 328 17.88 7.52 -14.53
N CYS A 329 19.04 7.24 -15.12
CA CYS A 329 20.28 7.08 -14.34
C CYS A 329 20.67 8.36 -13.61
N ARG A 330 20.56 9.52 -14.26
CA ARG A 330 20.83 10.83 -13.62
C ARG A 330 19.88 11.10 -12.46
N GLU A 331 18.59 10.79 -12.59
CA GLU A 331 17.64 10.93 -11.47
C GLU A 331 17.94 9.93 -10.33
N LEU A 332 18.31 8.69 -10.64
CA LEU A 332 18.76 7.73 -9.63
C LEU A 332 20.03 8.21 -8.90
N GLU A 333 20.99 8.76 -9.64
CA GLU A 333 22.23 9.30 -9.05
C GLU A 333 21.93 10.47 -8.11
N ARG A 334 20.97 11.34 -8.48
CA ARG A 334 20.46 12.38 -7.58
C ARG A 334 19.79 11.83 -6.33
N LEU A 335 19.33 10.58 -6.36
CA LEU A 335 18.75 9.83 -5.23
C LEU A 335 19.77 8.83 -4.65
N ASP A 336 21.06 9.03 -4.88
CA ASP A 336 22.18 8.25 -4.35
C ASP A 336 22.23 6.77 -4.78
N ILE A 337 21.53 6.42 -5.87
CA ILE A 337 21.53 5.09 -6.47
C ILE A 337 22.34 5.11 -7.78
N THR A 338 23.38 4.28 -7.87
CA THR A 338 24.22 4.21 -9.08
C THR A 338 23.94 2.95 -9.90
N LEU A 339 23.58 3.15 -11.17
CA LEU A 339 23.31 2.10 -12.15
C LEU A 339 23.80 2.50 -13.54
N SER A 340 24.29 1.53 -14.31
CA SER A 340 24.58 1.75 -15.73
C SER A 340 23.29 1.75 -16.57
N GLU A 341 23.23 2.63 -17.54
CA GLU A 341 22.12 2.79 -18.51
C GLU A 341 21.78 1.47 -19.23
N ARG A 342 22.80 0.75 -19.71
CA ARG A 342 22.65 -0.56 -20.37
C ARG A 342 21.95 -1.58 -19.48
N THR A 343 22.33 -1.64 -18.19
CA THR A 343 21.69 -2.55 -17.22
C THR A 343 20.21 -2.22 -17.03
N LEU A 344 19.85 -0.93 -16.95
CA LEU A 344 18.46 -0.51 -16.85
C LEU A 344 17.68 -0.89 -18.11
N TYR A 345 18.22 -0.58 -19.30
CA TYR A 345 17.60 -0.90 -20.57
C TYR A 345 17.27 -2.40 -20.73
N LEU A 346 18.24 -3.28 -20.42
CA LEU A 346 18.05 -4.72 -20.54
C LEU A 346 16.94 -5.25 -19.63
N ARG A 347 16.80 -4.67 -18.44
CA ARG A 347 15.76 -5.06 -17.49
C ARG A 347 14.40 -4.42 -17.81
N TYR A 348 14.38 -3.22 -18.37
CA TYR A 348 13.18 -2.46 -18.73
C TYR A 348 12.22 -3.28 -19.59
N ARG A 349 12.74 -3.91 -20.66
CA ARG A 349 11.92 -4.75 -21.55
C ARG A 349 11.28 -5.94 -20.84
N LYS A 350 11.98 -6.54 -19.88
CA LYS A 350 11.48 -7.71 -19.14
C LYS A 350 10.36 -7.31 -18.18
N ILE A 351 10.54 -6.23 -17.41
CA ILE A 351 9.55 -5.77 -16.43
C ILE A 351 8.26 -5.30 -17.10
N LEU A 352 8.38 -4.57 -18.21
CA LEU A 352 7.21 -4.11 -18.96
C LEU A 352 6.35 -5.27 -19.47
N LYS A 353 6.98 -6.34 -19.95
CA LYS A 353 6.28 -7.49 -20.57
C LYS A 353 5.74 -8.50 -19.57
N ASN A 354 6.10 -8.42 -18.29
CA ASN A 354 5.63 -9.36 -17.29
C ASN A 354 4.95 -8.61 -16.14
N GLU A 355 5.73 -8.02 -15.23
CA GLU A 355 5.20 -7.42 -14.01
C GLU A 355 4.24 -6.26 -14.29
N TYR A 356 4.54 -5.35 -15.22
CA TYR A 356 3.65 -4.19 -15.47
C TYR A 356 2.37 -4.56 -16.22
N LEU A 357 2.34 -5.64 -16.99
CA LEU A 357 1.09 -6.16 -17.57
C LEU A 357 0.15 -6.67 -16.48
N LYS A 358 0.68 -7.27 -15.40
CA LYS A 358 -0.11 -7.66 -14.22
C LYS A 358 -0.69 -6.44 -13.50
N VAL A 359 0.09 -5.37 -13.36
CA VAL A 359 -0.40 -4.11 -12.77
C VAL A 359 -1.48 -3.46 -13.65
N ARG A 360 -1.33 -3.51 -14.97
CA ARG A 360 -2.36 -3.06 -15.91
C ARG A 360 -3.65 -3.87 -15.77
N PHE A 361 -3.54 -5.20 -15.71
CA PHE A 361 -4.69 -6.08 -15.49
C PHE A 361 -5.43 -5.71 -14.20
N TYR A 362 -4.70 -5.52 -13.09
CA TYR A 362 -5.28 -5.05 -11.83
C TYR A 362 -6.05 -3.73 -12.00
N CYS A 363 -5.45 -2.75 -12.69
CA CYS A 363 -6.08 -1.46 -12.93
C CYS A 363 -7.39 -1.61 -13.72
N GLU A 364 -7.39 -2.45 -14.74
CA GLU A 364 -8.58 -2.74 -15.56
C GLU A 364 -9.69 -3.43 -14.77
N GLN A 365 -9.36 -4.29 -13.79
CA GLN A 365 -10.36 -4.88 -12.89
C GLN A 365 -10.93 -3.83 -11.93
N CYS A 366 -10.07 -3.04 -11.29
CA CYS A 366 -10.51 -2.00 -10.36
C CYS A 366 -11.38 -0.93 -11.05
N ALA A 367 -11.09 -0.59 -12.31
CA ALA A 367 -11.87 0.37 -13.07
C ALA A 367 -13.30 -0.10 -13.40
N LYS A 368 -13.55 -1.42 -13.36
CA LYS A 368 -14.87 -2.02 -13.60
C LYS A 368 -15.73 -2.11 -12.35
N LEU A 369 -15.22 -1.70 -11.20
CA LEU A 369 -15.99 -1.67 -9.95
C LEU A 369 -17.18 -0.71 -10.08
N ASN A 370 -18.38 -1.29 -10.09
CA ASN A 370 -19.66 -0.61 -10.12
C ASN A 370 -20.46 -0.76 -8.81
N TYR A 371 -19.85 -1.38 -7.80
CA TYR A 371 -20.40 -1.54 -6.45
C TYR A 371 -19.31 -1.25 -5.42
N TYR A 372 -19.73 -0.86 -4.21
CA TYR A 372 -18.84 -0.50 -3.12
C TYR A 372 -18.36 -1.73 -2.36
N LEU A 373 -17.07 -2.03 -2.50
CA LEU A 373 -16.39 -3.02 -1.67
C LEU A 373 -16.13 -2.45 -0.28
N SER A 374 -16.30 -3.29 0.74
CA SER A 374 -15.85 -2.95 2.09
C SER A 374 -14.36 -2.66 2.11
N TRP A 375 -13.96 -1.71 2.95
CA TRP A 375 -12.57 -1.29 3.03
C TRP A 375 -11.68 -2.43 3.51
N ASP A 376 -12.18 -3.32 4.37
CA ASP A 376 -11.47 -4.45 5.00
C ASP A 376 -11.45 -5.73 4.15
N TYR A 377 -12.08 -5.73 2.97
CA TYR A 377 -12.02 -6.89 2.07
C TYR A 377 -10.62 -7.13 1.52
N GLU A 378 -10.27 -8.41 1.38
CA GLU A 378 -9.04 -8.85 0.73
C GLU A 378 -8.97 -8.30 -0.70
N ASP A 379 -7.79 -7.84 -1.14
CA ASP A 379 -7.59 -7.34 -2.49
C ASP A 379 -7.48 -8.52 -3.48
N LEU A 380 -8.63 -9.11 -3.82
CA LEU A 380 -8.71 -10.26 -4.71
C LEU A 380 -8.16 -9.93 -6.10
N TYR A 381 -8.37 -8.70 -6.59
CA TYR A 381 -7.81 -8.28 -7.88
C TYR A 381 -6.29 -8.28 -7.89
N TYR A 382 -5.65 -7.88 -6.78
CA TYR A 382 -4.20 -7.97 -6.64
C TYR A 382 -3.74 -9.44 -6.65
N ASN A 383 -4.43 -10.31 -5.90
CA ASN A 383 -4.13 -11.74 -5.87
C ASN A 383 -4.24 -12.38 -7.27
N ASP A 384 -5.29 -12.05 -8.03
CA ASP A 384 -5.49 -12.54 -9.39
C ASP A 384 -4.38 -12.03 -10.32
N ALA A 385 -4.00 -10.75 -10.21
CA ALA A 385 -2.90 -10.18 -10.99
C ALA A 385 -1.57 -10.90 -10.73
N VAL A 386 -1.27 -11.25 -9.47
CA VAL A 386 -0.06 -12.00 -9.10
C VAL A 386 -0.04 -13.39 -9.75
N LEU A 387 -1.19 -14.06 -9.79
CA LEU A 387 -1.35 -15.41 -10.34
C LEU A 387 -1.45 -15.47 -11.87
N LEU A 388 -1.60 -14.33 -12.54
CA LEU A 388 -1.69 -14.27 -14.00
C LEU A 388 -0.42 -14.87 -14.65
N ASP A 389 -0.59 -15.91 -15.45
CA ASP A 389 0.47 -16.45 -16.31
C ASP A 389 0.50 -15.63 -17.61
N ILE A 390 1.65 -15.01 -17.91
CA ILE A 390 1.88 -14.12 -19.06
C ILE A 390 2.97 -14.70 -19.95
#